data_AF-A0AA43LY04-F1
#
_entry.id   AF-A0AA43LY04-F1
#
_cell.length_a   1.000
_cell.length_b   1.000
_cell.length_c   1.000
_cell.angle_alpha   90.00
_cell.angle_beta   90.00
_cell.angle_gamma   90.00
#
_symmetry.space_group_name_H-M   'P 1'
#
loop_
_entity.id
_entity.type
_entity.pdbx_description
1 polymer ?
#
loop_
_entity_poly.entity_id
_entity_poly.type
_entity_poly.pdbx_seq_one_letter_code
_entity_poly.pdbx_strand_id
1 'polypeptide(L)'
;MTAPLSLGLHLLLGVASGIAVGGGVIALFIVLDMVPRLAQLTSSYNKVHWYEGAMVSGSLLGTASDFWNWKIAAGPLAELGVGLLDGVFVGMLAAALTEVLNVLPILAKRLHMTHYLFGLLMAMVCGKVAGSLFDWFVYQR
;
A
#
# COMPACT_ATOMS: atom_id res chain seq x y z
N MET A 1 37.81 -21.65 -0.52
CA MET A 1 37.43 -21.56 0.91
C MET A 1 36.57 -20.32 1.23
N THR A 2 35.85 -19.77 0.25
CA THR A 2 34.97 -18.58 0.40
C THR A 2 33.47 -18.93 0.52
N ALA A 3 33.12 -20.22 0.42
CA ALA A 3 31.74 -20.71 0.42
C ALA A 3 30.91 -20.47 1.71
N PRO A 4 31.47 -20.55 2.95
CA PRO A 4 30.64 -20.34 4.14
C PRO A 4 30.37 -18.85 4.42
N LEU A 5 31.32 -17.97 4.09
CA LEU A 5 31.20 -16.53 4.34
C LEU A 5 30.17 -15.88 3.40
N SER A 6 30.15 -16.30 2.12
CA SER A 6 29.15 -15.80 1.17
C SER A 6 27.74 -16.22 1.59
N LEU A 7 27.54 -17.46 2.06
CA LEU A 7 26.24 -17.96 2.49
C LEU A 7 25.68 -17.16 3.67
N GLY A 8 26.54 -16.81 4.65
CA GLY A 8 26.19 -15.93 5.76
C GLY A 8 25.74 -14.53 5.30
N LEU A 9 26.43 -13.94 4.31
CA LEU A 9 26.07 -12.62 3.77
C LEU A 9 24.71 -12.64 3.06
N HIS A 10 24.43 -13.68 2.26
CA HIS A 10 23.15 -13.80 1.55
C HIS A 10 21.97 -13.97 2.52
N LEU A 11 22.15 -14.75 3.60
CA LEU A 11 21.15 -14.88 4.65
C LEU A 11 20.87 -13.54 5.34
N LEU A 12 21.91 -12.78 5.66
CA LEU A 12 21.77 -11.50 6.34
C LEU A 12 21.11 -10.44 5.44
N LEU A 13 21.49 -10.40 4.15
CA LEU A 13 20.84 -9.56 3.14
C LEU A 13 19.37 -9.97 2.93
N GLY A 14 19.07 -11.26 2.88
CA GLY A 14 17.69 -11.76 2.73
C GLY A 14 16.79 -11.43 3.92
N VAL A 15 17.31 -11.56 5.15
CA VAL A 15 16.56 -11.17 6.36
C VAL A 15 16.39 -9.66 6.42
N ALA A 16 17.43 -8.88 6.10
CA ALA A 16 17.36 -7.42 6.12
C ALA A 16 16.35 -6.90 5.09
N SER A 17 16.36 -7.43 3.86
CA SER A 17 15.39 -7.04 2.83
C SER A 17 13.97 -7.48 3.18
N GLY A 18 13.79 -8.68 3.75
CA GLY A 18 12.49 -9.16 4.21
C GLY A 18 11.87 -8.27 5.29
N ILE A 19 12.66 -7.86 6.29
CA ILE A 19 12.21 -6.93 7.34
C ILE A 19 11.88 -5.56 6.75
N ALA A 20 12.70 -5.05 5.83
CA ALA A 20 12.46 -3.76 5.19
C ALA A 20 11.15 -3.74 4.37
N VAL A 21 10.92 -4.77 3.56
CA VAL A 21 9.70 -4.89 2.73
C VAL A 21 8.47 -5.12 3.61
N GLY A 22 8.54 -6.04 4.57
CA GLY A 22 7.44 -6.29 5.50
C GLY A 22 7.06 -5.07 6.33
N GLY A 23 8.06 -4.33 6.82
CA GLY A 23 7.85 -3.06 7.52
C GLY A 23 7.19 -2.01 6.62
N GLY A 24 7.61 -1.91 5.36
CA GLY A 24 6.99 -1.01 4.38
C GLY A 24 5.51 -1.31 4.13
N VAL A 25 5.17 -2.59 3.98
CA VAL A 25 3.77 -3.03 3.76
C VAL A 25 2.90 -2.71 4.98
N ILE A 26 3.36 -3.04 6.18
CA ILE A 26 2.61 -2.76 7.42
C ILE A 26 2.47 -1.24 7.62
N ALA A 27 3.53 -0.47 7.38
CA ALA A 27 3.48 0.99 7.48
C ALA A 27 2.42 1.57 6.54
N LEU A 28 2.30 1.08 5.31
CA LEU A 28 1.27 1.49 4.36
C LEU A 28 -0.14 1.18 4.87
N PHE A 29 -0.38 -0.02 5.42
CA PHE A 29 -1.69 -0.40 5.95
C PHE A 29 -2.14 0.47 7.13
N ILE A 30 -1.20 0.87 7.99
CA ILE A 30 -1.47 1.72 9.15
C ILE A 30 -1.64 3.18 8.74
N VAL A 31 -0.76 3.75 7.91
CA VAL A 31 -0.84 5.16 7.51
C VAL A 31 -2.10 5.46 6.70
N LEU A 32 -2.57 4.51 5.90
CA LEU A 32 -3.81 4.65 5.14
C LEU A 32 -5.07 4.27 5.95
N ASP A 33 -4.95 3.92 7.23
CA ASP A 33 -6.09 3.53 8.07
C ASP A 33 -6.94 2.40 7.44
N MET A 34 -6.30 1.48 6.71
CA MET A 34 -7.01 0.45 5.95
C MET A 34 -7.74 -0.53 6.88
N VAL A 35 -7.09 -0.91 7.98
CA VAL A 35 -7.62 -1.80 9.03
C VAL A 35 -8.86 -1.19 9.72
N PRO A 36 -8.79 0.02 10.31
CA PRO A 36 -9.97 0.62 10.94
C PRO A 36 -11.10 0.87 9.96
N ARG A 37 -10.80 1.18 8.68
CA ARG A 37 -11.83 1.38 7.66
C ARG A 37 -12.62 0.11 7.35
N LEU A 38 -11.94 -1.03 7.27
CA LEU A 38 -12.61 -2.33 7.13
C LEU A 38 -13.48 -2.69 8.34
N ALA A 39 -12.96 -2.41 9.55
CA ALA A 39 -13.71 -2.64 10.78
C ALA A 39 -14.97 -1.75 10.85
N GLN A 40 -14.88 -0.51 10.37
CA GLN A 40 -16.01 0.43 10.27
C GLN A 40 -17.04 -0.02 9.23
N LEU A 41 -16.61 -0.40 8.02
CA LEU A 41 -17.48 -0.92 6.95
C LEU A 41 -18.25 -2.16 7.41
N THR A 42 -17.62 -3.03 8.20
CA THR A 42 -18.24 -4.26 8.70
C THR A 42 -18.95 -4.07 10.05
N SER A 43 -18.97 -2.85 10.61
CA SER A 43 -19.47 -2.55 11.97
C SER A 43 -18.92 -3.51 13.06
N SER A 44 -17.66 -3.94 12.93
CA SER A 44 -17.06 -4.97 13.79
C SER A 44 -15.72 -4.52 14.38
N TYR A 45 -15.75 -3.44 15.17
CA TYR A 45 -14.58 -2.91 15.88
C TYR A 45 -13.93 -3.91 16.85
N ASN A 46 -14.70 -4.87 17.38
CA ASN A 46 -14.18 -5.85 18.33
C ASN A 46 -13.29 -6.95 17.68
N LYS A 47 -13.16 -6.95 16.35
CA LYS A 47 -12.42 -7.98 15.59
C LYS A 47 -11.25 -7.42 14.76
N VAL A 48 -10.77 -6.23 15.08
CA VAL A 48 -9.65 -5.57 14.37
C VAL A 48 -8.42 -6.49 14.22
N HIS A 49 -8.06 -7.22 15.27
CA HIS A 49 -6.91 -8.13 15.24
C HIS A 49 -7.04 -9.26 14.20
N TRP A 50 -8.27 -9.73 13.93
CA TRP A 50 -8.51 -10.73 12.88
C TRP A 50 -8.33 -10.15 11.48
N TYR A 51 -8.67 -8.87 11.27
CA TYR A 51 -8.42 -8.19 10.00
C TYR A 51 -6.93 -7.96 9.76
N GLU A 52 -6.19 -7.53 10.79
CA GLU A 52 -4.73 -7.41 10.72
C GLU A 52 -4.09 -8.77 10.38
N GLY A 53 -4.49 -9.82 11.10
CA GLY A 53 -4.01 -11.18 10.85
C GLY A 53 -4.36 -11.68 9.44
N ALA A 54 -5.55 -11.37 8.93
CA ALA A 54 -5.97 -11.72 7.58
C ALA A 54 -5.13 -11.00 6.50
N MET A 55 -4.81 -9.72 6.70
CA MET A 55 -3.97 -8.97 5.75
C MET A 55 -2.53 -9.47 5.75
N VAL A 56 -1.95 -9.70 6.93
CA VAL A 56 -0.57 -10.20 7.07
C VAL A 56 -0.46 -11.62 6.53
N SER A 57 -1.41 -12.50 6.84
CA SER A 57 -1.42 -13.85 6.25
C SER A 57 -1.65 -13.81 4.74
N GLY A 58 -2.49 -12.90 4.24
CA GLY A 58 -2.67 -12.68 2.81
C GLY A 58 -1.38 -12.25 2.09
N SER A 59 -0.63 -11.30 2.65
CA SER A 59 0.64 -10.86 2.06
C SER A 59 1.73 -11.93 2.11
N LEU A 60 1.78 -12.72 3.20
CA LEU A 60 2.67 -13.87 3.32
C LEU A 60 2.33 -14.95 2.28
N LEU A 61 1.04 -15.29 2.13
CA LEU A 61 0.58 -16.26 1.14
C LEU A 61 0.83 -15.78 -0.29
N GLY A 62 0.56 -14.50 -0.57
CA GLY A 62 0.83 -13.88 -1.87
C GLY A 62 2.31 -13.96 -2.23
N THR A 63 3.18 -13.58 -1.29
CA THR A 63 4.64 -13.66 -1.48
C THR A 63 5.07 -15.11 -1.70
N ALA A 64 4.60 -16.06 -0.88
CA ALA A 64 4.91 -17.47 -1.06
C ALA A 64 4.46 -18.01 -2.43
N SER A 65 3.27 -17.60 -2.90
CA SER A 65 2.73 -18.02 -4.19
C SER A 65 3.53 -17.49 -5.38
N ASP A 66 4.07 -16.27 -5.27
CA ASP A 66 4.92 -15.63 -6.28
C ASP A 66 6.27 -16.36 -6.40
N PHE A 67 6.93 -16.62 -5.26
CA PHE A 67 8.19 -17.37 -5.22
C PHE A 67 8.04 -18.79 -5.77
N TRP A 68 6.96 -19.50 -5.41
CA TRP A 68 6.72 -20.87 -5.87
C TRP A 68 6.16 -20.97 -7.29
N ASN A 69 5.91 -19.84 -7.97
CA ASN A 69 5.29 -19.78 -9.30
C ASN A 69 4.03 -20.66 -9.37
N TRP A 70 3.14 -20.51 -8.39
CA TRP A 70 1.96 -21.37 -8.30
C TRP A 70 1.02 -21.09 -9.46
N LYS A 71 0.98 -22.01 -10.44
CA LYS A 71 0.04 -21.96 -11.56
C LYS A 71 -1.17 -22.81 -11.23
N ILE A 72 -2.16 -22.21 -10.59
CA ILE A 72 -3.47 -22.83 -10.42
C ILE A 72 -4.27 -22.54 -11.68
N ALA A 73 -4.58 -23.58 -12.46
CA ALA A 73 -5.58 -23.48 -13.52
C ALA A 73 -6.97 -23.45 -12.88
N ALA A 74 -7.31 -22.31 -12.30
CA ALA A 74 -8.63 -22.07 -11.74
C ALA A 74 -9.58 -21.75 -12.90
N GLY A 75 -10.81 -22.28 -12.88
CA GLY A 75 -11.77 -22.00 -13.95
C GLY A 75 -12.09 -20.50 -14.06
N PRO A 76 -12.69 -20.03 -15.16
CA PRO A 76 -12.96 -18.60 -15.40
C PRO A 76 -13.73 -17.89 -14.28
N LEU A 77 -14.57 -18.64 -13.56
CA LEU A 77 -15.34 -18.14 -12.42
C LEU A 77 -14.46 -17.77 -11.22
N ALA A 78 -13.37 -18.51 -10.99
CA ALA A 78 -12.45 -18.26 -9.89
C ALA A 78 -11.55 -17.05 -10.19
N GLU A 79 -11.10 -16.90 -11.44
CA GLU A 79 -10.34 -15.72 -11.89
C GLU A 79 -11.17 -14.43 -11.73
N LEU A 80 -12.46 -14.48 -12.10
CA LEU A 80 -13.38 -13.37 -11.91
C LEU A 80 -13.59 -13.03 -10.43
N GLY A 81 -13.69 -14.05 -9.57
CA GLY A 81 -13.77 -13.87 -8.12
C GLY A 81 -12.54 -13.17 -7.54
N VAL A 82 -11.34 -13.62 -7.93
CA VAL A 82 -10.07 -12.99 -7.50
C VAL A 82 -9.96 -11.57 -8.03
N GLY A 83 -10.32 -11.33 -9.30
CA GLY A 83 -10.31 -9.99 -9.88
C GLY A 83 -11.27 -9.02 -9.20
N LEU A 84 -12.44 -9.48 -8.76
CA LEU A 84 -13.36 -8.66 -7.95
C LEU A 84 -12.77 -8.32 -6.59
N LEU A 85 -12.13 -9.29 -5.91
CA LEU A 85 -11.49 -9.04 -4.62
C LEU A 85 -10.34 -8.03 -4.74
N ASP A 86 -9.52 -8.15 -5.78
CA ASP A 86 -8.46 -7.17 -6.07
C ASP A 86 -9.05 -5.79 -6.36
N GLY A 87 -10.12 -5.71 -7.15
CA GLY A 87 -10.83 -4.46 -7.40
C GLY A 87 -11.38 -3.81 -6.13
N VAL A 88 -11.93 -4.59 -5.20
CA VAL A 88 -12.39 -4.10 -3.88
C VAL A 88 -11.21 -3.58 -3.06
N PHE A 89 -10.08 -4.30 -3.05
CA PHE A 89 -8.87 -3.89 -2.35
C PHE A 89 -8.30 -2.57 -2.89
N VAL A 90 -8.10 -2.47 -4.21
CA VAL A 90 -7.62 -1.25 -4.88
C VAL A 90 -8.61 -0.10 -4.68
N GLY A 91 -9.92 -0.37 -4.74
CA GLY A 91 -10.95 0.62 -4.47
C GLY A 91 -10.88 1.18 -3.04
N MET A 92 -10.66 0.32 -2.04
CA MET A 92 -10.46 0.76 -0.66
C MET A 92 -9.18 1.56 -0.48
N LEU A 93 -8.07 1.17 -1.11
CA LEU A 93 -6.82 1.93 -1.09
C LEU A 93 -7.01 3.34 -1.69
N ALA A 94 -7.69 3.44 -2.83
CA ALA A 94 -7.99 4.73 -3.46
C ALA A 94 -8.87 5.61 -2.55
N ALA A 95 -9.92 5.02 -1.96
CA ALA A 95 -10.77 5.73 -1.01
C ALA A 95 -9.98 6.20 0.22
N ALA A 96 -9.10 5.34 0.77
CA ALA A 96 -8.28 5.66 1.93
C ALA A 96 -7.31 6.82 1.63
N LEU A 97 -6.68 6.81 0.47
CA LEU A 97 -5.80 7.88 0.04
C LEU A 97 -6.55 9.22 -0.04
N THR A 98 -7.75 9.24 -0.60
CA THR A 98 -8.55 10.48 -0.67
C THR A 98 -8.95 11.02 0.70
N GLU A 99 -9.19 10.16 1.68
CA GLU A 99 -9.48 10.57 3.05
C GLU A 99 -8.26 11.22 3.71
N VAL A 100 -7.08 10.60 3.58
CA VAL A 100 -5.82 11.16 4.08
C VAL A 100 -5.48 12.48 3.39
N LEU A 101 -5.71 12.61 2.08
CA LEU A 101 -5.50 13.86 1.34
C LEU A 101 -6.42 14.99 1.83
N ASN A 102 -7.66 14.65 2.22
CA ASN A 102 -8.60 15.60 2.80
C ASN A 102 -8.19 16.07 4.21
N VAL A 103 -7.21 15.43 4.86
CA VAL A 103 -6.63 15.90 6.12
C VAL A 103 -5.79 17.16 5.91
N LEU A 104 -5.14 17.35 4.75
CA LEU A 104 -4.28 18.51 4.50
C LEU A 104 -5.04 19.85 4.60
N PRO A 105 -6.22 20.03 3.96
CA PRO A 105 -7.04 21.23 4.16
C PRO A 105 -7.54 21.41 5.60
N ILE A 106 -7.89 20.31 6.27
CA ILE A 106 -8.37 20.36 7.66
C ILE A 106 -7.25 20.86 8.59
N LEU A 107 -6.03 20.37 8.40
CA LEU A 107 -4.86 20.78 9.17
C LEU A 107 -4.54 22.26 8.94
N ALA A 108 -4.54 22.71 7.68
CA ALA A 108 -4.34 24.11 7.34
C ALA A 108 -5.39 25.04 7.98
N LYS A 109 -6.66 24.58 8.07
CA LYS A 109 -7.72 25.33 8.77
C LYS A 109 -7.49 25.35 10.28
N ARG A 110 -7.06 24.23 10.91
CA ARG A 110 -6.74 24.17 12.35
C ARG A 110 -5.55 25.04 12.74
N LEU A 111 -4.58 25.20 11.86
CA LEU A 111 -3.42 26.09 12.06
C LEU A 111 -3.73 27.57 11.75
N HIS A 112 -5.00 27.92 11.48
CA HIS A 112 -5.41 29.25 11.03
C HIS A 112 -4.66 29.76 9.78
N MET A 113 -4.18 28.85 8.93
CA MET A 113 -3.47 29.17 7.68
C MET A 113 -4.41 29.17 6.46
N THR A 114 -5.69 29.51 6.66
CA THR A 114 -6.72 29.47 5.60
C THR A 114 -6.37 30.33 4.39
N HIS A 115 -5.67 31.46 4.59
CA HIS A 115 -5.20 32.31 3.50
C HIS A 115 -4.15 31.63 2.61
N TYR A 116 -3.34 30.72 3.17
CA TYR A 116 -2.29 29.98 2.44
C TYR A 116 -2.80 28.66 1.85
N LEU A 117 -4.05 28.27 2.13
CA LEU A 117 -4.63 27.02 1.65
C LEU A 117 -4.66 26.95 0.11
N PHE A 118 -5.00 28.05 -0.55
CA PHE A 118 -4.96 28.14 -2.00
C PHE A 118 -3.55 27.91 -2.55
N GLY A 119 -2.52 28.48 -1.89
CA GLY A 119 -1.12 28.27 -2.24
C GLY A 119 -0.67 26.82 -2.06
N LEU A 120 -1.07 26.17 -0.95
CA LEU A 120 -0.79 24.76 -0.70
C LEU A 120 -1.40 23.85 -1.77
N LEU A 121 -2.69 24.07 -2.10
CA LEU A 121 -3.38 23.31 -3.14
C LEU A 121 -2.75 23.52 -4.51
N MET A 122 -2.40 24.76 -4.86
CA MET A 122 -1.71 25.06 -6.12
C MET A 122 -0.33 24.42 -6.19
N ALA A 123 0.44 24.42 -5.09
CA ALA A 123 1.73 23.72 -5.04
C ALA A 123 1.57 22.20 -5.27
N MET A 124 0.54 21.59 -4.68
CA MET A 124 0.25 20.16 -4.86
C MET A 124 -0.15 19.84 -6.31
N VAL A 125 -1.00 20.66 -6.92
CA VAL A 125 -1.42 20.51 -8.32
C VAL A 125 -0.21 20.68 -9.26
N CYS A 126 0.56 21.75 -9.07
CA CYS A 126 1.78 22.00 -9.86
C CYS A 126 2.78 20.85 -9.72
N GLY A 127 2.97 20.29 -8.51
CA GLY A 127 3.84 19.13 -8.31
C GLY A 127 3.38 17.89 -9.08
N LYS A 128 2.08 17.59 -9.08
CA LYS A 128 1.53 16.48 -9.88
C LYS A 128 1.67 16.71 -11.38
N VAL A 129 1.39 17.92 -11.86
CA VAL A 129 1.53 18.29 -13.27
C VAL A 129 2.99 18.19 -13.71
N ALA A 130 3.92 18.78 -12.94
CA ALA A 130 5.35 18.71 -13.22
C ALA A 130 5.87 17.27 -13.23
N GLY A 131 5.45 16.44 -12.27
CA GLY A 131 5.80 15.01 -12.22
C GLY A 131 5.30 14.24 -13.44
N SER A 132 4.05 14.48 -13.87
CA SER A 132 3.48 13.86 -15.08
C SER A 132 4.20 14.32 -16.36
N LEU A 133 4.54 15.61 -16.46
CA LEU A 133 5.34 16.13 -17.57
C LEU A 133 6.74 15.52 -17.59
N PHE A 134 7.36 15.35 -16.43
CA PHE A 134 8.68 14.73 -16.31
C PHE A 134 8.68 13.26 -16.76
N ASP A 135 7.68 12.49 -16.33
CA ASP A 135 7.49 11.10 -16.76
C ASP A 135 7.36 11.01 -18.28
N TRP A 136 6.54 11.88 -18.88
CA TRP A 136 6.33 11.92 -20.32
C TRP A 136 7.59 12.31 -21.12
N PHE A 137 8.36 13.29 -20.65
CA PHE A 137 9.54 13.79 -21.38
C PHE A 137 10.79 12.91 -21.23
N VAL A 138 10.96 12.27 -20.07
CA VAL A 138 12.20 11.55 -19.72
C VAL A 138 12.04 10.05 -19.83
N TYR A 139 10.94 9.49 -19.33
CA TYR A 139 10.77 8.04 -19.21
C TYR A 139 10.12 7.40 -20.43
N GLN A 140 9.32 8.17 -21.18
CA GLN A 140 8.61 7.72 -22.38
C GLN A 140 9.27 8.16 -23.71
N ARG A 141 10.55 8.56 -23.67
CA ARG A 141 11.38 8.71 -24.88
C ARG A 141 12.07 7.40 -25.27
#